data_AF-A0A0Q9Q9A5-F1
#
_entry.id   AF-A0A0Q9Q9A5-F1
#
_cell.length_a   1.000
_cell.length_b   1.000
_cell.length_c   1.000
_cell.angle_alpha   90.00
_cell.angle_beta   90.00
_cell.angle_gamma   90.00
#
_symmetry.space_group_name_H-M   'P 1'
#
loop_
_entity.id
_entity.type
_entity.pdbx_description
1 polymer ?
#
loop_
_entity_poly.entity_id
_entity_poly.type
_entity_poly.pdbx_seq_one_letter_code
_entity_poly.pdbx_strand_id
1 'polypeptide(L)'
;MPLLAPITRETHVALRAAVLDFREGEHRRRPPPALRVGAPGRLAASFVTDPDDPPDPALAVDVVGALLQRSRRELAALPDQGGALPVTWLTRAGSLDAHDADMVWSAATRAAYAEAGLDATFVVVTRDGWLDPVTGVRREWRRLRRRSGSPPPPAANRS
;
A
#
# COMPACT_ATOMS: atom_id res chain seq x y z
N MET A 1 2.55 -3.65 13.13
CA MET A 1 3.91 -4.21 13.20
C MET A 1 4.74 -3.92 11.95
N PRO A 2 6.00 -3.47 12.09
CA PRO A 2 6.92 -3.44 10.95
C PRO A 2 7.23 -4.87 10.45
N LEU A 3 7.58 -5.00 9.18
CA LEU A 3 7.97 -6.24 8.54
C LEU A 3 9.36 -6.68 9.00
N LEU A 4 9.46 -7.92 9.46
CA LEU A 4 10.72 -8.57 9.80
C LEU A 4 11.00 -9.71 8.83
N ALA A 5 12.28 -9.92 8.52
CA ALA A 5 12.71 -11.07 7.74
C ALA A 5 12.87 -12.30 8.66
N PRO A 6 12.49 -13.51 8.21
CA PRO A 6 11.85 -13.82 6.93
C PRO A 6 10.36 -13.43 6.90
N ILE A 7 9.90 -12.86 5.77
CA ILE A 7 8.47 -12.56 5.58
C ILE A 7 7.70 -13.80 5.16
N THR A 8 6.40 -13.83 5.48
CA THR A 8 5.53 -14.93 5.05
C THR A 8 5.33 -14.95 3.54
N ARG A 9 4.98 -16.11 2.99
CA ARG A 9 4.64 -16.25 1.57
C ARG A 9 3.44 -15.38 1.18
N GLU A 10 2.45 -15.28 2.06
CA GLU A 10 1.25 -14.47 1.85
C GLU A 10 1.60 -12.98 1.73
N THR A 11 2.37 -12.45 2.68
CA THR A 11 2.89 -11.08 2.64
C THR A 11 3.69 -10.85 1.36
N HIS A 12 4.58 -11.78 1.00
CA HIS A 12 5.36 -11.65 -0.24
C HIS A 12 4.46 -11.60 -1.50
N VAL A 13 3.40 -12.42 -1.57
CA VAL A 13 2.45 -12.43 -2.69
C VAL A 13 1.66 -11.12 -2.75
N ALA A 14 1.14 -10.64 -1.61
CA ALA A 14 0.40 -9.38 -1.53
C ALA A 14 1.28 -8.19 -1.97
N LEU A 15 2.47 -8.05 -1.40
CA LEU A 15 3.37 -6.94 -1.73
C LEU A 15 3.85 -6.99 -3.19
N ARG A 16 4.04 -8.19 -3.75
CA ARG A 16 4.31 -8.34 -5.18
C ARG A 16 3.13 -7.87 -6.04
N ALA A 17 1.89 -8.09 -5.60
CA ALA A 17 0.70 -7.61 -6.30
C ALA A 17 0.61 -6.08 -6.29
N ALA A 18 0.91 -5.42 -5.16
CA ALA A 18 0.97 -3.95 -5.11
C ALA A 18 1.97 -3.36 -6.11
N VAL A 19 3.16 -3.95 -6.25
CA VAL A 19 4.18 -3.50 -7.24
C VAL A 19 3.67 -3.70 -8.67
N LEU A 20 2.99 -4.81 -8.95
CA LEU A 20 2.39 -5.06 -10.26
C LEU A 20 1.32 -4.04 -10.60
N ASP A 21 0.37 -3.82 -9.69
CA ASP A 21 -0.72 -2.87 -9.92
C ASP A 21 -0.20 -1.47 -10.15
N PHE A 22 0.85 -1.07 -9.42
CA PHE A 22 1.51 0.21 -9.65
C PHE A 22 2.24 0.28 -11.00
N ARG A 23 2.97 -0.78 -11.38
CA ARG A 23 3.65 -0.84 -12.68
C ARG A 23 2.69 -0.80 -13.86
N GLU A 24 1.54 -1.47 -13.75
CA GLU A 24 0.59 -1.65 -14.85
C GLU A 24 -0.42 -0.49 -14.94
N GLY A 25 -0.90 0.02 -13.80
CA GLY A 25 -1.92 1.06 -13.75
C GLY A 25 -1.38 2.48 -13.91
N GLU A 26 -0.07 2.69 -13.79
CA GLU A 26 0.51 4.02 -13.83
C GLU A 26 1.48 4.20 -15.00
N HIS A 27 1.07 5.05 -15.95
CA HIS A 27 1.80 5.29 -17.19
C HIS A 27 2.68 6.55 -17.15
N ARG A 28 2.47 7.46 -16.19
CA ARG A 28 3.27 8.70 -16.10
C ARG A 28 4.71 8.37 -15.74
N ARG A 29 5.66 9.16 -16.23
CA ARG A 29 7.07 8.98 -15.85
C ARG A 29 7.29 9.22 -14.35
N ARG A 30 6.58 10.20 -13.79
CA ARG A 30 6.60 10.58 -12.37
C ARG A 30 5.16 10.67 -11.86
N PRO A 31 4.58 9.56 -11.39
CA PRO A 31 3.29 9.62 -10.72
C PRO A 31 3.33 10.40 -9.42
N PRO A 32 2.25 11.11 -9.07
CA PRO A 32 2.11 11.67 -7.74
C PRO A 32 2.11 10.54 -6.70
N PRO A 33 2.66 10.75 -5.50
CA PRO A 33 2.58 9.76 -4.45
C PRO A 33 1.12 9.49 -4.09
N ALA A 34 0.80 8.24 -3.78
CA ALA A 34 -0.55 7.84 -3.41
C ALA A 34 -0.52 6.82 -2.29
N LEU A 35 -1.14 7.17 -1.17
CA LEU A 35 -1.36 6.29 -0.05
C LEU A 35 -2.55 5.38 -0.35
N ARG A 36 -2.42 4.09 -0.07
CA ARG A 36 -3.47 3.09 -0.25
C ARG A 36 -3.64 2.24 1.00
N VAL A 37 -4.87 1.86 1.31
CA VAL A 37 -5.21 0.96 2.42
C VAL A 37 -6.18 -0.10 1.93
N GLY A 38 -5.83 -1.38 2.16
CA GLY A 38 -6.68 -2.52 1.83
C GLY A 38 -5.92 -3.80 1.53
N ALA A 39 -6.38 -4.55 0.53
CA ALA A 39 -5.79 -5.80 0.10
C ALA A 39 -5.07 -5.61 -1.25
N PRO A 40 -3.73 -5.63 -1.28
CA PRO A 40 -2.97 -5.56 -2.53
C PRO A 40 -3.41 -6.58 -3.59
N GLY A 41 -3.48 -6.16 -4.87
CA GLY A 41 -3.97 -7.02 -5.95
C GLY A 41 -5.49 -7.20 -6.01
N ARG A 42 -6.21 -6.59 -5.07
CA ARG A 42 -7.68 -6.68 -4.96
C ARG A 42 -8.30 -5.31 -4.87
N LEU A 43 -8.45 -4.79 -3.65
CA LEU A 43 -9.24 -3.60 -3.37
C LEU A 43 -8.50 -2.70 -2.40
N ALA A 44 -8.49 -1.41 -2.70
CA ALA A 44 -7.85 -0.41 -1.86
C ALA A 44 -8.58 0.92 -1.94
N ALA A 45 -8.81 1.53 -0.78
CA ALA A 45 -9.07 2.96 -0.71
C ALA A 45 -7.75 3.70 -0.96
N SER A 46 -7.78 4.83 -1.66
CA SER A 46 -6.57 5.60 -1.99
C SER A 46 -6.73 7.09 -1.76
N PHE A 47 -5.64 7.73 -1.36
CA PHE A 47 -5.49 9.18 -1.28
C PHE A 47 -4.23 9.59 -2.06
N VAL A 48 -4.37 10.51 -3.00
CA VAL A 48 -3.25 11.05 -3.78
C VAL A 48 -2.71 12.27 -3.04
N THR A 49 -1.39 12.32 -2.85
CA THR A 49 -0.71 13.45 -2.21
C THR A 49 -0.06 14.32 -3.27
N ASP A 50 0.13 15.59 -2.95
CA ASP A 50 1.02 16.44 -3.72
C ASP A 50 2.47 16.03 -3.41
N PRO A 51 3.36 15.81 -4.41
CA PRO A 51 4.77 15.52 -4.16
C PRO A 51 5.54 16.71 -3.55
N ASP A 52 5.08 17.94 -3.77
CA ASP A 52 5.78 19.15 -3.35
C ASP A 52 5.28 19.67 -1.99
N ASP A 53 4.19 19.09 -1.46
CA ASP A 53 3.63 19.41 -0.15
C ASP A 53 3.89 18.26 0.84
N PRO A 54 4.81 18.41 1.80
CA PRO A 54 5.06 17.37 2.78
C PRO A 54 3.82 17.13 3.65
N PRO A 55 3.50 15.88 3.99
CA PRO A 55 2.32 15.58 4.78
C PRO A 55 2.44 16.19 6.18
N ASP A 56 1.44 16.99 6.57
CA ASP A 56 1.27 17.38 7.97
C ASP A 56 1.01 16.12 8.83
N PRO A 57 1.74 15.90 9.93
CA PRO A 57 1.62 14.67 10.71
C PRO A 57 0.23 14.43 11.29
N ALA A 58 -0.50 15.47 11.71
CA ALA A 58 -1.83 15.31 12.28
C ALA A 58 -2.84 14.93 11.18
N LEU A 59 -2.81 15.67 10.06
CA LEU A 59 -3.64 15.34 8.90
C LEU A 59 -3.34 13.95 8.34
N ALA A 60 -2.09 13.51 8.38
CA ALA A 60 -1.70 12.18 7.92
C ALA A 60 -2.39 11.07 8.71
N VAL A 61 -2.55 11.22 10.04
CA VAL A 61 -3.27 10.25 10.88
C VAL A 61 -4.74 10.19 10.47
N ASP A 62 -5.39 11.35 10.32
CA ASP A 62 -6.80 11.43 9.92
C ASP A 62 -7.03 10.80 8.55
N VAL A 63 -6.15 11.07 7.58
CA VAL A 63 -6.19 10.47 6.24
C VAL A 63 -6.08 8.94 6.33
N VAL A 64 -5.11 8.42 7.07
CA VAL A 64 -4.96 6.95 7.21
C VAL A 64 -6.19 6.35 7.91
N GLY A 65 -6.68 6.98 8.98
CA GLY A 65 -7.86 6.53 9.72
C GLY A 65 -9.10 6.45 8.83
N ALA A 66 -9.34 7.48 8.02
CA ALA A 66 -10.45 7.51 7.06
C ALA A 66 -10.32 6.41 5.98
N LEU A 67 -9.13 6.22 5.41
CA LEU A 67 -8.87 5.17 4.43
C LEU A 67 -9.02 3.77 5.04
N LEU A 68 -8.54 3.57 6.27
CA LEU A 68 -8.67 2.32 7.00
C LEU A 68 -10.14 1.99 7.29
N GLN A 69 -10.91 2.95 7.78
CA GLN A 69 -12.33 2.77 8.05
C GLN A 69 -13.10 2.39 6.77
N ARG A 70 -12.82 3.11 5.68
CA ARG A 70 -13.42 2.80 4.37
C ARG A 70 -13.04 1.41 3.88
N SER A 71 -11.75 1.09 3.90
CA SER A 71 -11.23 -0.20 3.45
C SER A 71 -11.83 -1.37 4.22
N ARG A 72 -11.97 -1.26 5.55
CA ARG A 72 -12.61 -2.29 6.38
C ARG A 72 -14.06 -2.54 5.99
N ARG A 73 -14.83 -1.49 5.72
CA ARG A 73 -16.23 -1.62 5.25
C ARG A 73 -16.31 -2.34 3.91
N GLU A 74 -15.44 -1.95 2.99
CA GLU A 74 -15.41 -2.54 1.64
C GLU A 74 -14.95 -4.00 1.66
N LEU A 75 -13.94 -4.35 2.46
CA LEU A 75 -13.46 -5.74 2.61
C LEU A 75 -14.48 -6.63 3.32
N ALA A 76 -15.18 -6.12 4.33
CA ALA A 76 -16.23 -6.87 5.03
C ALA A 76 -17.44 -7.21 4.14
N ALA A 77 -17.66 -6.46 3.06
CA ALA A 77 -18.74 -6.71 2.11
C ALA A 77 -18.40 -7.83 1.10
N LEU A 78 -17.15 -8.28 1.04
CA LEU A 78 -16.71 -9.32 0.09
C LEU A 78 -16.90 -10.73 0.71
N PRO A 79 -17.54 -11.67 -0.02
CA PRO A 79 -17.56 -13.06 0.40
C PRO A 79 -16.12 -13.62 0.46
N ASP A 80 -15.88 -14.50 1.44
CA ASP A 80 -14.61 -15.21 1.68
C ASP A 80 -13.39 -14.39 2.15
N GLN A 81 -13.57 -13.16 2.66
CA GLN A 81 -12.47 -12.42 3.31
C GLN A 81 -12.39 -12.77 4.80
N GLY A 82 -11.87 -13.96 5.10
CA GLY A 82 -11.57 -14.37 6.47
C GLY A 82 -10.54 -13.44 7.11
N GLY A 83 -10.99 -12.41 7.83
CA GLY A 83 -10.26 -11.69 8.88
C GLY A 83 -8.93 -11.01 8.51
N ALA A 84 -8.54 -10.95 7.23
CA ALA A 84 -7.27 -10.36 6.83
C ALA A 84 -7.23 -8.87 7.16
N LEU A 85 -6.21 -8.45 7.92
CA LEU A 85 -6.02 -7.05 8.27
C LEU A 85 -5.64 -6.23 7.03
N PRO A 86 -6.23 -5.04 6.84
CA PRO A 86 -5.81 -4.13 5.78
C PRO A 86 -4.31 -3.84 5.86
N VAL A 87 -3.65 -3.79 4.71
CA VAL A 87 -2.26 -3.34 4.56
C VAL A 87 -2.30 -1.89 4.09
N THR A 88 -1.41 -1.06 4.61
CA THR A 88 -1.18 0.29 4.08
C THR A 88 0.08 0.28 3.20
N TRP A 89 0.01 0.92 2.03
CA TRP A 89 1.18 1.13 1.20
C TRP A 89 1.17 2.48 0.51
N LEU A 90 2.33 3.11 0.42
CA LEU A 90 2.54 4.35 -0.32
C LEU A 90 3.17 4.01 -1.68
N THR A 91 2.50 4.32 -2.79
CA THR A 91 3.18 4.29 -4.09
C THR A 91 3.82 5.63 -4.41
N ARG A 92 5.04 5.63 -4.92
CA ARG A 92 5.68 6.84 -5.42
C ARG A 92 6.70 6.55 -6.53
N ALA A 93 7.06 7.59 -7.26
CA ALA A 93 8.21 7.56 -8.16
C ALA A 93 9.53 7.57 -7.38
N GLY A 94 10.64 7.33 -8.07
CA GLY A 94 11.99 7.40 -7.51
C GLY A 94 12.55 6.06 -7.05
N SER A 95 13.67 6.12 -6.33
CA SER A 95 14.38 4.95 -5.82
C SER A 95 13.65 4.32 -4.63
N LEU A 96 14.04 3.09 -4.31
CA LEU A 96 13.53 2.31 -3.19
C LEU A 96 14.29 2.60 -1.89
N ASP A 97 14.71 3.85 -1.68
CA ASP A 97 15.33 4.31 -0.45
C ASP A 97 14.30 5.04 0.40
N ALA A 98 14.41 4.96 1.73
CA ALA A 98 13.47 5.65 2.62
C ALA A 98 13.64 7.17 2.52
N HIS A 99 12.51 7.89 2.47
CA HIS A 99 12.45 9.34 2.55
C HIS A 99 11.72 9.78 3.81
N ASP A 100 11.93 11.03 4.25
CA ASP A 100 11.29 11.58 5.45
C ASP A 100 9.76 11.52 5.38
N ALA A 101 9.18 11.80 4.20
CA ALA A 101 7.75 11.66 3.97
C ALA A 101 7.25 10.22 4.16
N ASP A 102 8.06 9.21 3.81
CA ASP A 102 7.71 7.80 4.05
C ASP A 102 7.63 7.51 5.56
N MET A 103 8.50 8.14 6.36
CA MET A 103 8.50 8.01 7.81
C MET A 103 7.29 8.68 8.47
N VAL A 104 6.85 9.84 7.96
CA VAL A 104 5.62 10.51 8.40
C VAL A 104 4.41 9.59 8.16
N TRP A 105 4.27 9.05 6.94
CA TRP A 105 3.18 8.13 6.64
C TRP A 105 3.24 6.82 7.44
N SER A 106 4.44 6.29 7.69
CA SER A 106 4.64 5.13 8.55
C SER A 106 4.20 5.40 10.00
N ALA A 107 4.56 6.56 10.55
CA ALA A 107 4.13 6.98 11.89
C ALA A 107 2.61 7.17 11.98
N ALA A 108 2.03 7.88 11.02
CA ALA A 108 0.60 8.09 10.93
C ALA A 108 -0.17 6.77 10.81
N THR A 109 0.35 5.83 10.02
CA THR A 109 -0.21 4.49 9.87
C THR A 109 -0.23 3.73 11.19
N ARG A 110 0.86 3.78 11.96
CA ARG A 110 0.92 3.13 13.27
C ARG A 110 -0.07 3.74 14.25
N ALA A 111 -0.19 5.06 14.29
CA ALA A 111 -1.15 5.75 15.16
C ALA A 111 -2.60 5.37 14.82
N ALA A 112 -3.01 5.52 13.56
CA ALA A 112 -4.37 5.24 13.12
C ALA A 112 -4.79 3.76 13.32
N TYR A 113 -3.87 2.82 13.11
CA TYR A 113 -4.15 1.40 13.37
C TYR A 113 -4.21 1.08 14.86
N ALA A 114 -3.34 1.70 15.68
CA ALA A 114 -3.38 1.53 17.13
C ALA A 114 -4.70 2.04 17.72
N GLU A 115 -5.22 3.18 17.26
CA GLU A 115 -6.55 3.69 17.63
C GLU A 115 -7.67 2.71 17.26
N ALA A 116 -7.50 1.99 16.15
CA ALA A 116 -8.43 0.94 15.73
C ALA A 116 -8.22 -0.42 16.42
N GLY A 117 -7.22 -0.55 17.31
CA GLY A 117 -6.85 -1.80 17.99
C GLY A 117 -6.22 -2.85 17.05
N LEU A 118 -5.55 -2.42 15.99
CA LEU A 118 -5.01 -3.29 14.94
C LEU A 118 -3.49 -3.19 14.81
N ASP A 119 -2.88 -4.24 14.28
CA ASP A 119 -1.48 -4.22 13.87
C ASP A 119 -1.30 -3.54 12.52
N ALA A 120 -0.51 -2.45 12.51
CA ALA A 120 -0.25 -1.68 11.30
C ALA A 120 0.82 -2.31 10.41
N THR A 121 0.54 -2.57 9.13
CA THR A 121 1.60 -2.85 8.12
C THR A 121 1.73 -1.65 7.20
N PHE A 122 2.95 -1.11 7.05
CA PHE A 122 3.26 -0.03 6.12
C PHE A 122 4.45 -0.38 5.24
N VAL A 123 4.32 -0.19 3.93
CA VAL A 123 5.43 -0.27 2.99
C VAL A 123 5.41 0.86 1.97
N VAL A 124 6.57 1.21 1.45
CA VAL A 124 6.75 2.04 0.26
C VAL A 124 6.84 1.14 -0.95
N VAL A 125 6.12 1.47 -2.01
CA VAL A 125 6.09 0.74 -3.28
C VAL A 125 6.55 1.68 -4.39
N THR A 126 7.62 1.29 -5.08
CA THR A 126 8.06 1.95 -6.31
C THR A 126 7.81 1.01 -7.48
N ARG A 127 8.18 1.44 -8.69
CA ARG A 127 8.18 0.52 -9.83
C ARG A 127 9.19 -0.60 -9.63
N ASP A 128 10.26 -0.39 -8.89
CA ASP A 128 11.34 -1.38 -8.81
C ASP A 128 11.11 -2.40 -7.70
N GLY A 129 10.27 -2.08 -6.73
CA GLY A 129 10.03 -2.99 -5.61
C GLY A 129 9.22 -2.38 -4.48
N TRP A 130 9.37 -2.98 -3.30
CA TRP A 130 8.79 -2.48 -2.06
C TRP A 130 9.82 -2.49 -0.92
N LEU A 131 9.63 -1.59 0.04
CA LEU A 131 10.48 -1.37 1.21
C LEU A 131 9.62 -1.13 2.45
N ASP A 132 9.96 -1.75 3.57
CA ASP A 132 9.58 -1.25 4.90
C ASP A 132 10.60 -0.19 5.34
N PRO A 133 10.22 1.10 5.49
CA PRO A 133 11.16 2.17 5.80
C PRO A 133 11.68 2.11 7.25
N VAL A 134 11.04 1.34 8.14
CA VAL A 134 11.45 1.19 9.54
C VAL A 134 12.53 0.13 9.70
N THR A 135 12.37 -1.02 9.03
CA THR A 135 13.29 -2.16 9.20
C THR A 135 14.29 -2.30 8.05
N GLY A 136 14.08 -1.60 6.94
CA GLY A 136 14.89 -1.73 5.74
C GLY A 136 14.62 -3.02 4.95
N VAL A 137 13.70 -3.87 5.40
CA VAL A 137 13.31 -5.09 4.69
C VAL A 137 12.71 -4.68 3.34
N ARG A 138 13.27 -5.21 2.26
CA ARG A 138 12.90 -4.81 0.90
C ARG A 138 12.92 -5.97 -0.07
N ARG A 139 12.26 -5.78 -1.21
CA ARG A 139 12.38 -6.66 -2.36
C ARG A 139 12.34 -5.87 -3.65
N GLU A 140 13.25 -6.19 -4.57
CA GLU A 140 13.37 -5.56 -5.87
C GLU A 140 13.20 -6.55 -7.02
N TRP A 141 12.72 -6.07 -8.17
CA TRP A 141 12.55 -6.85 -9.38
C TRP A 141 13.01 -6.08 -10.63
N ARG A 142 14.09 -6.56 -11.23
CA ARG A 142 14.57 -6.11 -12.57
C ARG A 142 13.55 -6.37 -13.68
N ARG A 143 12.82 -7.49 -13.62
CA ARG A 143 11.75 -7.84 -14.58
C ARG A 143 10.59 -8.46 -13.82
N LEU A 144 9.49 -7.70 -13.68
CA LEU A 144 8.24 -8.18 -13.10
C LEU A 144 7.18 -8.20 -14.20
N ARG A 145 6.45 -9.31 -14.30
CA ARG A 145 5.31 -9.48 -15.21
C ARG A 145 4.17 -10.15 -14.43
N ARG A 146 2.92 -9.81 -14.72
CA ARG A 146 1.81 -10.73 -14.41
C ARG A 146 2.07 -12.02 -15.17
N ARG A 147 1.96 -13.16 -14.49
CA ARG A 147 1.93 -14.45 -15.21
C ARG A 147 0.60 -14.47 -15.96
N SER A 148 0.65 -14.69 -17.27
CA SER A 148 -0.51 -14.98 -18.11
C SER A 148 -1.18 -16.23 -17.57
N GLY A 149 -2.26 -16.07 -16.81
CA GLY A 149 -2.94 -17.17 -16.12
C GLY A 149 -3.86 -16.74 -14.97
N SER A 150 -3.82 -15.48 -14.52
CA SER A 150 -4.81 -14.95 -13.57
C SER A 150 -5.94 -14.24 -14.32
N PRO A 151 -7.22 -14.47 -13.98
CA PRO A 151 -8.35 -13.84 -14.65
C PRO A 151 -8.29 -12.31 -14.47
N PRO A 152 -8.77 -11.54 -15.46
CA PRO A 152 -8.77 -10.08 -15.41
C PRO A 152 -9.62 -9.58 -14.22
N PRO A 153 -9.26 -8.44 -13.60
CA PRO A 153 -10.10 -7.83 -12.58
C PRO A 153 -11.48 -7.47 -13.18
N PRO A 154 -12.57 -7.53 -12.39
CA PRO A 154 -13.89 -7.16 -12.87
C PRO A 154 -13.87 -5.71 -13.36
N ALA A 155 -14.42 -5.48 -14.55
CA ALA A 155 -14.50 -4.14 -15.14
C ALA A 155 -15.29 -3.22 -14.19
N ALA A 156 -14.69 -2.10 -13.83
CA ALA A 156 -15.38 -1.05 -13.08
C ALA A 156 -16.50 -0.49 -13.96
N ASN A 157 -17.74 -0.84 -13.63
CA ASN A 157 -18.92 -0.32 -14.32
C ASN A 157 -19.05 1.17 -13.98
N ARG A 158 -18.87 2.04 -14.97
CA ARG A 158 -19.23 3.46 -14.87
C ARG A 158 -20.66 3.62 -15.38
N SER A 159 -21.59 3.98 -14.50
CA SER A 159 -22.84 4.69 -14.81
C SER A 159 -23.35 5.31 -13.53
#